data_AF-A0A1S2QSY3-F1
#
_entry.id   AF-A0A1S2QSY3-F1
#
_cell.length_a   1.000
_cell.length_b   1.000
_cell.length_c   1.000
_cell.angle_alpha   90.00
_cell.angle_beta   90.00
_cell.angle_gamma   90.00
#
_symmetry.space_group_name_H-M   'P 1'
#
loop_
_entity.id
_entity.type
_entity.pdbx_description
1 polymer ?
#
loop_
_entity_poly.entity_id
_entity_poly.type
_entity_poly.pdbx_seq_one_letter_code
_entity_poly.pdbx_strand_id
1 'polypeptide(L)' 'MKERGSNIQEQVVGITHADNLETALEVKELIEDELHPKEIYISSIGSAIGSHTGAGTIALFFLNAQNE' A
#
# COMPACT_ATOMS: atom_id res chain seq x y z
N MET A 1 7.72 5.11 0.45
CA MET A 1 8.30 4.06 1.30
C MET A 1 9.82 4.14 1.40
N LYS A 2 10.56 4.04 0.29
CA LYS A 2 12.04 3.99 0.30
C LYS A 2 12.73 5.04 1.19
N GLU A 3 12.28 6.29 1.11
CA GLU A 3 12.89 7.41 1.88
C GLU A 3 12.32 7.57 3.29
N ARG A 4 11.11 7.06 3.56
CA ARG A 4 10.35 7.33 4.78
C ARG A 4 10.07 6.09 5.63
N GLY A 5 10.40 4.91 5.15
CA GLY A 5 10.02 3.63 5.79
C GLY A 5 11.04 3.18 6.83
N SER A 6 10.56 2.65 7.96
CA SER A 6 11.40 2.07 9.02
C SER A 6 11.61 0.57 8.84
N ASN A 7 12.79 0.06 8.48
CA ASN A 7 13.00 -1.40 8.34
C ASN A 7 11.90 -2.10 7.48
N ILE A 8 11.63 -1.61 6.27
CA ILE A 8 10.52 -2.10 5.42
C ILE A 8 10.53 -3.63 5.26
N GLN A 9 11.70 -4.26 5.20
CA GLN A 9 11.87 -5.71 5.06
C GLN A 9 11.26 -6.52 6.23
N GLU A 10 11.00 -5.88 7.36
CA GLU A 10 10.37 -6.49 8.54
C GLU A 10 8.88 -6.15 8.67
N GLN A 11 8.35 -5.29 7.80
CA GLN A 11 6.98 -4.78 7.87
C GLN A 11 6.00 -5.55 6.98
N VAL A 12 4.75 -5.57 7.43
CA VAL A 12 3.60 -5.82 6.56
C VAL A 12 3.19 -4.50 5.93
N VAL A 13 3.19 -4.44 4.60
CA VAL A 13 2.80 -3.25 3.84
C VAL A 13 1.35 -3.41 3.38
N GLY A 14 0.52 -2.40 3.64
CA GLY A 14 -0.88 -2.40 3.20
C GLY A 14 -1.05 -1.72 1.84
N ILE A 15 -1.81 -2.34 0.93
CA ILE A 15 -2.31 -1.71 -0.29
C ILE A 15 -3.83 -1.77 -0.27
N THR A 16 -4.49 -0.64 -0.52
CA THR A 16 -5.95 -0.62 -0.72
C THR A 16 -6.33 -0.01 -2.05
N HIS A 17 -7.39 -0.55 -2.67
CA HIS A 17 -7.87 -0.08 -3.97
C HIS A 17 -9.39 0.20 -3.98
N ALA A 18 -9.82 1.22 -4.70
CA ALA A 18 -11.23 1.48 -5.01
C ALA A 18 -11.54 0.95 -6.41
N ASP A 19 -12.04 -0.29 -6.50
CA ASP A 19 -12.41 -0.96 -7.76
C ASP A 19 -11.27 -1.04 -8.80
N ASN A 20 -10.02 -1.04 -8.34
CA ASN A 20 -8.85 -1.13 -9.21
C ASN A 20 -7.81 -2.14 -8.70
N LEU A 21 -8.18 -3.43 -8.70
CA LEU A 21 -7.30 -4.51 -8.24
C LEU A 21 -6.08 -4.70 -9.14
N GLU A 22 -6.24 -4.47 -10.44
CA GLU A 22 -5.16 -4.61 -11.43
C GLU A 22 -3.97 -3.69 -11.08
N THR A 23 -4.21 -2.38 -10.93
CA THR A 23 -3.15 -1.46 -10.51
C THR A 23 -2.61 -1.79 -9.11
N ALA A 24 -3.43 -2.32 -8.20
CA ALA A 24 -2.95 -2.75 -6.88
C ALA A 24 -1.94 -3.91 -6.98
N LEU A 25 -2.13 -4.83 -7.92
CA LEU A 25 -1.19 -5.94 -8.19
C LEU A 25 0.08 -5.45 -8.89
N GLU A 26 -0.01 -4.52 -9.83
CA GLU A 26 1.17 -3.89 -10.44
C GLU A 26 2.02 -3.18 -9.39
N VAL A 27 1.40 -2.42 -8.49
CA VAL A 27 2.10 -1.73 -7.41
C VAL A 27 2.69 -2.72 -6.40
N LYS A 28 2.01 -3.85 -6.14
CA LYS A 28 2.54 -4.94 -5.31
C LYS A 28 3.87 -5.46 -5.88
N GLU A 29 3.91 -5.82 -7.17
CA GLU A 29 5.12 -6.33 -7.82
C GLU A 29 6.28 -5.33 -7.71
N LEU A 30 6.02 -4.05 -8.00
CA LEU A 30 7.03 -2.99 -7.88
C LEU A 30 7.59 -2.87 -6.45
N ILE A 31 6.74 -2.97 -5.43
CA ILE A 31 7.17 -2.87 -4.03
C ILE A 31 7.95 -4.13 -3.61
N GLU A 32 7.53 -5.32 -4.04
CA GLU A 32 8.23 -6.57 -3.78
C GLU A 32 9.64 -6.54 -4.40
N ASP A 33 9.76 -6.14 -5.66
CA ASP A 33 11.02 -6.09 -6.40
C ASP A 33 12.00 -5.04 -5.86
N GLU A 34 11.51 -3.87 -5.46
CA GLU A 34 12.40 -2.80 -5.01
C GLU A 34 12.73 -2.86 -3.52
N LEU A 35 11.77 -3.24 -2.67
CA LEU A 35 11.85 -2.99 -1.22
C LEU A 35 11.78 -4.27 -0.38
N HIS A 36 11.37 -5.39 -0.95
CA HIS A 36 11.38 -6.72 -0.32
C HIS A 36 10.73 -6.73 1.08
N PRO A 37 9.48 -6.25 1.25
CA PRO A 37 8.81 -6.27 2.55
C PRO A 37 8.58 -7.70 3.03
N LYS A 38 8.30 -7.85 4.33
CA LYS A 38 7.96 -9.17 4.90
C LYS A 38 6.71 -9.76 4.26
N GLU A 39 5.71 -8.92 4.03
CA GLU A 39 4.43 -9.29 3.45
C GLU A 39 3.74 -8.05 2.85
N ILE A 40 2.94 -8.25 1.80
CA ILE A 40 2.01 -7.25 1.30
C ILE A 40 0.58 -7.74 1.48
N TYR A 41 -0.23 -6.96 2.19
CA TYR A 41 -1.66 -7.21 2.38
C TYR A 41 -2.50 -6.28 1.49
N ILE A 42 -3.33 -6.87 0.63
CA ILE A 42 -4.21 -6.12 -0.29
C ILE A 42 -5.65 -6.22 0.19
N SER A 43 -6.38 -5.10 0.18
CA SER A 43 -7.82 -5.08 0.44
C SER A 43 -8.56 -3.98 -0.34
N SER A 44 -9.88 -4.08 -0.42
CA SER A 44 -10.69 -3.08 -1.11
C SER A 44 -11.07 -1.91 -0.20
N ILE A 45 -11.13 -0.71 -0.76
CA ILE A 45 -11.65 0.49 -0.10
C ILE A 45 -13.17 0.36 0.05
N GLY A 46 -13.67 0.57 1.27
CA GLY A 46 -15.10 0.53 1.58
C GLY A 46 -15.87 1.74 1.05
N SER A 47 -17.21 1.62 0.98
CA SER A 47 -18.10 2.60 0.35
C SER A 47 -17.98 4.03 0.89
N ALA A 48 -17.82 4.20 2.21
CA ALA A 48 -17.71 5.51 2.83
C ALA A 48 -16.44 6.26 2.38
N ILE A 49 -15.29 5.60 2.32
CA ILE A 49 -14.04 6.21 1.85
C ILE A 49 -14.09 6.37 0.33
N GLY A 50 -14.57 5.34 -0.38
CA GLY A 50 -14.70 5.35 -1.83
C GLY A 50 -15.60 6.46 -2.36
N SER A 51 -16.64 6.87 -1.63
CA SER A 51 -17.48 8.01 -2.03
C SER A 51 -16.76 9.36 -2.01
N HIS A 52 -15.66 9.47 -1.26
CA HIS A 52 -14.85 10.69 -1.19
C HIS A 52 -13.66 10.65 -2.14
N THR A 53 -12.98 9.50 -2.24
CA THR A 53 -11.76 9.36 -3.04
C THR A 53 -12.05 9.04 -4.51
N GLY A 54 -13.20 8.43 -4.79
CA GLY A 54 -13.60 7.98 -6.13
C GLY A 54 -13.00 6.62 -6.53
N ALA A 55 -13.59 6.03 -7.58
CA ALA A 55 -13.09 4.81 -8.20
C ALA A 55 -11.69 5.03 -8.82
N GLY A 56 -10.87 3.98 -8.84
CA GLY A 56 -9.49 4.02 -9.31
C GLY A 56 -8.46 4.37 -8.23
N THR A 57 -8.88 4.81 -7.04
CA THR A 57 -7.97 5.17 -5.94
C THR A 57 -7.09 3.98 -5.53
N ILE A 58 -5.78 4.24 -5.36
CA ILE A 58 -4.83 3.34 -4.70
C ILE A 58 -4.24 4.05 -3.49
N ALA A 59 -4.13 3.36 -2.35
CA ALA A 59 -3.46 3.87 -1.16
C ALA A 59 -2.45 2.84 -0.61
N LEU A 60 -1.36 3.36 -0.04
CA LEU A 60 -0.25 2.59 0.49
C LEU A 60 -0.04 2.91 1.98
N PHE A 61 0.18 1.87 2.79
CA PHE A 61 0.33 1.98 4.24
C PHE A 61 1.59 1.26 4.69
N PHE A 62 2.42 1.98 5.45
CA PHE A 62 3.68 1.49 6.02
C PHE A 62 4.07 2.36 7.22
N LEU A 63 4.88 1.82 8.13
CA LEU A 63 5.38 2.55 9.29
C LEU A 63 6.56 3.46 8.89
N ASN A 64 6.51 4.70 9.37
CA ASN A 64 7.52 5.72 9.15
C ASN A 64 8.78 5.44 9.99
N ALA A 65 9.96 5.80 9.48
CA ALA A 65 11.23 5.78 10.20
C ALA A 65 11.32 6.82 11.32
N GLN A 66 10.53 7.89 11.22
CA GLN A 66 10.46 8.92 12.25
C GLN A 66 9.28 8.64 13.19
N ASN A 67 9.62 8.33 14.45
CA ASN A 67 8.69 8.37 15.57
C ASN A 67 8.57 9.84 16.00
N GLU A 68 7.57 10.55 15.48
CA GLU A 68 7.05 11.77 16.12
C GLU A 68 5.82 11.41 16.97
#